data_AF-A0A9E4J9U2-F1
#
_entry.id   AF-A0A9E4J9U2-F1
#
_cell.length_a   1.000
_cell.length_b   1.000
_cell.length_c   1.000
_cell.angle_alpha   90.00
_cell.angle_beta   90.00
_cell.angle_gamma   90.00
#
_symmetry.space_group_name_H-M   'P 1'
#
loop_
_entity.id
_entity.type
_entity.pdbx_description
1 polymer ?
#
loop_
_entity_poly.entity_id
_entity_poly.type
_entity_poly.pdbx_seq_one_letter_code
_entity_poly.pdbx_strand_id
1 'polypeptide(L)'
;MKCTSKVISLAAVLMVMSSLQACETETVGPFCDRDEQCPASRLCNKATRICAGGDAAVTDAQDAAGPEQPGSDGGSEDAGGVDAAAPPECKSTAECVALDPGRPLCVTGKCVPCTAGPGPGGSSCADVPLTPVCAAEGPLAGQCVTCTPGAQGACTGMTPICDAATNSCRTCGQDAECAVRDPAGPGICMDHEDGRCASAAETVVVQGTNLQAALEASQGKALVLVKGNTKEAIYAGPGKIAIIGAGATRPIISGGGVTSPGLDVTGGEVFLRNLEFQLSNPGLKAKASTIHIRNCSVSKNRGGIVLDDAAFTIENTSASDNDEGMYSNNRFGGILVQSPRSPKRLRNVQINDNKEAGLKCIGGSIDLDSTVTAARNKPMMSPEFNIDTTCRP
;
A
#
# COMPACT_ATOMS: atom_id res chain seq x y z
N MET A 1 49.07 7.03 -40.33
CA MET A 1 47.85 7.21 -39.53
C MET A 1 48.10 6.59 -38.16
N LYS A 2 48.22 7.42 -37.11
CA LYS A 2 48.64 7.01 -35.77
C LYS A 2 47.42 6.72 -34.91
N CYS A 3 47.30 5.49 -34.42
CA CYS A 3 46.43 5.14 -33.29
C CYS A 3 47.14 5.54 -31.98
N THR A 4 46.46 6.28 -31.12
CA THR A 4 46.89 6.50 -29.73
C THR A 4 45.88 5.87 -28.80
N SER A 5 46.28 4.73 -28.23
CA SER A 5 45.65 4.06 -27.10
C SER A 5 46.04 4.79 -25.81
N LYS A 6 45.07 5.21 -25.00
CA LYS A 6 45.31 5.72 -23.64
C LYS A 6 45.03 4.60 -22.65
N VAL A 7 46.11 4.03 -22.14
CA VAL A 7 46.13 3.23 -20.91
C VAL A 7 46.02 4.21 -19.74
N ILE A 8 44.98 4.12 -18.94
CA ILE A 8 44.92 4.78 -17.63
C ILE A 8 45.24 3.72 -16.58
N SER A 9 46.28 4.04 -15.81
CA SER A 9 46.97 3.20 -14.85
C SER A 9 46.09 2.92 -13.62
N LEU A 10 46.02 1.65 -13.27
CA LEU A 10 45.41 1.08 -12.08
C LEU A 10 46.52 0.93 -11.03
N ALA A 11 46.65 1.87 -10.08
CA ALA A 11 47.40 1.64 -8.84
C ALA A 11 47.15 2.76 -7.80
N ALA A 12 46.95 2.33 -6.56
CA ALA A 12 47.12 3.06 -5.29
C ALA A 12 46.00 4.01 -4.82
N VAL A 13 44.95 3.43 -4.21
CA VAL A 13 44.43 3.91 -2.90
C VAL A 13 43.96 2.68 -2.11
N LEU A 14 44.83 2.16 -1.25
CA LEU A 14 44.54 1.15 -0.23
C LEU A 14 44.72 1.82 1.15
N MET A 15 43.79 1.53 2.06
CA MET A 15 43.78 1.80 3.51
C MET A 15 43.38 3.21 3.98
N VAL A 16 42.09 3.37 4.29
CA VAL A 16 41.67 3.68 5.67
C VAL A 16 40.38 2.90 5.95
N MET A 17 40.49 1.82 6.72
CA MET A 17 39.37 1.27 7.47
C MET A 17 39.08 2.22 8.64
N SER A 18 37.84 2.68 8.75
CA SER A 18 37.33 3.25 9.99
C SER A 18 35.88 2.79 10.13
N SER A 19 35.68 2.03 11.19
CA SER A 19 34.46 1.42 11.68
C SER A 19 33.26 2.37 11.67
N LEU A 20 32.30 2.10 10.79
CA LEU A 20 30.91 2.46 11.00
C LEU A 20 30.26 1.26 11.68
N GLN A 21 30.11 1.35 13.01
CA GLN A 21 29.20 0.51 13.76
C GLN A 21 27.81 0.68 13.16
N ALA A 22 27.27 -0.39 12.60
CA ALA A 22 25.84 -0.50 12.39
C ALA A 22 25.18 -0.38 13.77
N CYS A 23 24.38 0.65 13.98
CA CYS A 23 23.29 0.55 14.94
C CYS A 23 22.34 -0.51 14.36
N GLU A 24 22.56 -1.76 14.72
CA GLU A 24 21.47 -2.73 14.76
C GLU A 24 20.47 -2.17 15.76
N THR A 25 19.44 -1.49 15.27
CA THR A 25 18.18 -1.48 15.98
C THR A 25 17.74 -2.93 16.02
N GLU A 26 18.05 -3.63 17.12
CA GLU A 26 17.32 -4.82 17.50
C GLU A 26 15.84 -4.44 17.44
N THR A 27 15.17 -4.88 16.38
CA THR A 27 13.74 -5.08 16.43
C THR A 27 13.53 -6.04 17.58
N VAL A 28 13.15 -5.50 18.73
CA VAL A 28 12.66 -6.24 19.88
C VAL A 28 11.49 -7.06 19.35
N GLY A 29 11.76 -8.29 18.93
CA GLY A 29 10.74 -9.27 18.64
C GLY A 29 9.91 -9.46 19.91
N PRO A 30 8.70 -10.05 19.82
CA PRO A 30 7.78 -10.18 20.94
C PRO A 30 8.29 -11.13 22.06
N PHE A 31 9.57 -11.50 22.03
CA PHE A 31 10.16 -12.51 22.87
C PHE A 31 10.75 -11.93 24.15
N CYS A 32 10.44 -12.55 25.28
CA CYS A 32 10.93 -12.16 26.60
C CYS A 32 11.46 -13.39 27.35
N ASP A 33 12.50 -13.17 28.16
CA ASP A 33 13.01 -14.12 29.14
C ASP A 33 12.78 -13.61 30.59
N ARG A 34 12.56 -12.30 30.77
CA ARG A 34 12.27 -11.63 32.05
C ARG A 34 11.23 -10.53 31.87
N ASP A 35 10.51 -10.20 32.95
CA ASP A 35 9.42 -9.22 32.94
C ASP A 35 9.88 -7.81 32.55
N GLU A 36 11.12 -7.43 32.85
CA GLU A 36 11.67 -6.11 32.51
C GLU A 36 11.80 -5.86 31.00
N GLN A 37 11.75 -6.92 30.18
CA GLN A 37 11.81 -6.82 28.73
C GLN A 37 10.44 -6.53 28.10
N CYS A 38 9.36 -6.55 28.89
CA CYS A 38 8.01 -6.29 28.42
C CYS A 38 7.62 -4.80 28.59
N PRO A 39 6.77 -4.25 27.70
CA PRO A 39 6.19 -2.92 27.90
C PRO A 39 5.45 -2.82 29.23
N ALA A 40 5.45 -1.64 29.85
CA ALA A 40 4.74 -1.40 31.11
C ALA A 40 3.30 -1.96 31.05
N SER A 41 2.87 -2.65 32.11
CA SER A 41 1.60 -3.42 32.24
C SER A 41 1.52 -4.80 31.57
N ARG A 42 2.65 -5.37 31.13
CA ARG A 42 2.73 -6.78 30.68
C ARG A 42 3.78 -7.56 31.48
N LEU A 43 3.53 -8.86 31.66
CA LEU A 43 4.46 -9.81 32.26
C LEU A 43 4.95 -10.80 31.22
N CYS A 44 6.16 -11.32 31.42
CA CYS A 44 6.73 -12.32 30.53
C CYS A 44 6.14 -13.70 30.83
N ASN A 45 5.39 -14.26 29.88
CA ASN A 45 4.99 -15.66 29.97
C ASN A 45 6.22 -16.53 29.66
N LYS A 46 6.85 -17.10 30.70
CA LYS A 46 8.06 -17.92 30.57
C LYS A 46 7.87 -19.20 29.73
N ALA A 47 6.65 -19.69 29.60
CA ALA A 47 6.35 -20.88 28.79
C ALA A 47 6.31 -20.56 27.29
N THR A 48 5.73 -19.42 26.92
CA THR A 48 5.60 -19.01 25.50
C THR A 48 6.69 -18.02 25.07
N ARG A 49 7.44 -17.48 26.02
CA ARG A 49 8.36 -16.35 25.88
C ARG A 49 7.71 -15.12 25.27
N ILE A 50 6.43 -14.84 25.55
CA ILE A 50 5.71 -13.68 24.98
C ILE A 50 5.16 -12.78 26.09
N CYS A 51 5.23 -11.47 25.90
CA CYS A 51 4.66 -10.48 26.83
C CYS A 51 3.11 -10.46 26.77
N ALA A 52 2.46 -10.95 27.85
CA ALA A 52 1.01 -11.00 27.98
C ALA A 52 0.49 -9.97 29.00
N GLY A 53 -0.76 -9.51 28.83
CA GLY A 53 -1.41 -8.61 29.79
C GLY A 53 -1.68 -9.33 31.12
N GLY A 54 -1.52 -8.62 32.23
CA GLY A 54 -1.55 -9.16 33.61
C GLY A 54 -2.87 -9.81 34.07
N ASP A 55 -3.88 -9.91 33.21
CA ASP A 55 -5.20 -10.46 33.54
C ASP A 55 -5.39 -11.92 33.09
N ALA A 56 -4.38 -12.53 32.43
CA ALA A 56 -4.40 -13.95 32.12
C ALA A 56 -3.96 -14.76 33.35
N ALA A 57 -4.95 -15.15 34.17
CA ALA A 57 -4.76 -16.03 35.31
C ALA A 57 -4.05 -17.33 34.87
N VAL A 58 -2.79 -17.49 35.29
CA VAL A 58 -2.05 -18.74 35.19
C VAL A 58 -2.61 -19.67 36.26
N THR A 59 -3.39 -20.65 35.86
CA THR A 59 -3.78 -21.76 36.75
C THR A 59 -2.55 -22.61 37.01
N ASP A 60 -2.03 -22.57 38.24
CA ASP A 60 -0.98 -23.44 38.73
C ASP A 60 -1.38 -24.91 38.58
N ALA A 61 -0.54 -25.66 37.89
CA ALA A 61 -0.54 -27.12 37.90
C ALA A 61 0.58 -27.58 38.84
N GLN A 62 0.22 -28.05 40.03
CA GLN A 62 1.07 -28.92 40.87
C GLN A 62 0.23 -29.96 41.63
N ASP A 63 0.39 -31.21 41.18
CA ASP A 63 0.58 -32.45 41.95
C ASP A 63 -0.14 -32.68 43.29
N ALA A 64 -0.94 -33.75 43.34
CA ALA A 64 -0.90 -34.72 44.45
C ALA A 64 -1.42 -36.09 44.02
N ALA A 65 -0.62 -37.11 44.31
CA ALA A 65 -0.82 -38.51 43.96
C ALA A 65 -1.55 -39.32 45.05
N GLY A 66 -2.34 -40.30 44.61
CA GLY A 66 -2.64 -41.60 45.24
C GLY A 66 -3.75 -41.67 46.31
N PRO A 67 -4.22 -42.87 46.73
CA PRO A 67 -3.98 -44.23 46.21
C PRO A 67 -5.29 -45.06 45.98
N GLU A 68 -5.09 -46.36 45.78
CA GLU A 68 -5.93 -47.46 45.29
C GLU A 68 -7.20 -47.88 46.08
N GLN A 69 -8.02 -48.70 45.37
CA GLN A 69 -8.91 -49.82 45.79
C GLN A 69 -10.35 -49.56 46.30
N PRO A 70 -11.27 -50.56 46.28
CA PRO A 70 -11.50 -51.71 45.39
C PRO A 70 -12.96 -51.78 44.87
N GLY A 71 -13.30 -52.80 44.07
CA GLY A 71 -14.51 -52.87 43.26
C GLY A 71 -15.87 -53.08 43.94
N SER A 72 -16.91 -53.11 43.11
CA SER A 72 -18.20 -53.73 43.42
C SER A 72 -18.89 -54.13 42.14
N ASP A 73 -18.92 -55.44 41.90
CA ASP A 73 -19.83 -56.09 40.96
C ASP A 73 -21.27 -55.89 41.49
N GLY A 74 -22.14 -55.36 40.64
CA GLY A 74 -23.53 -55.11 40.99
C GLY A 74 -24.39 -55.10 39.73
N GLY A 75 -24.73 -56.29 39.26
CA GLY A 75 -25.70 -56.48 38.19
C GLY A 75 -27.07 -55.94 38.59
N SER A 76 -27.60 -55.06 37.76
CA SER A 76 -29.02 -54.72 37.75
C SER A 76 -29.45 -54.72 36.29
N GLU A 77 -30.10 -55.80 35.90
CA GLU A 77 -30.88 -55.90 34.67
C GLU A 77 -32.13 -55.03 34.87
N ASP A 78 -31.98 -53.72 34.67
CA ASP A 78 -33.09 -52.78 34.78
C ASP A 78 -33.77 -52.56 33.43
N ALA A 79 -35.09 -52.62 33.50
CA ALA A 79 -35.97 -52.86 32.38
C ALA A 79 -36.18 -51.60 31.52
N GLY A 80 -35.84 -51.71 30.23
CA GLY A 80 -36.70 -51.23 29.12
C GLY A 80 -37.28 -49.82 29.18
N GLY A 81 -36.53 -48.84 29.69
CA GLY A 81 -36.86 -47.43 29.51
C GLY A 81 -36.65 -47.06 28.05
N VAL A 82 -37.73 -46.77 27.32
CA VAL A 82 -37.64 -46.11 26.01
C VAL A 82 -37.11 -44.70 26.24
N ASP A 83 -35.79 -44.56 26.29
CA ASP A 83 -35.09 -43.30 26.47
C ASP A 83 -35.65 -42.28 25.48
N ALA A 84 -36.37 -41.29 26.01
CA ALA A 84 -36.87 -40.18 25.24
C ALA A 84 -35.67 -39.55 24.53
N ALA A 85 -35.66 -39.60 23.19
CA ALA A 85 -34.55 -39.09 22.39
C ALA A 85 -34.20 -37.68 22.87
N ALA A 86 -32.93 -37.49 23.25
CA ALA A 86 -32.44 -36.20 23.71
C ALA A 86 -32.83 -35.10 22.70
N PRO A 87 -33.28 -33.92 23.15
CA PRO A 87 -33.66 -32.85 22.25
C PRO A 87 -32.48 -32.49 21.32
N PRO A 88 -32.74 -32.11 20.04
CA PRO A 88 -31.68 -31.73 19.12
C PRO A 88 -30.91 -30.54 19.67
N GLU A 89 -29.59 -30.55 19.45
CA GLU A 89 -28.67 -29.48 19.85
C GLU A 89 -28.95 -28.17 19.10
N CYS A 90 -29.45 -28.27 17.86
CA CYS A 90 -29.73 -27.12 17.01
C CYS A 90 -30.96 -27.33 16.13
N LYS A 91 -31.58 -26.21 15.73
CA LYS A 91 -32.66 -26.13 14.73
C LYS A 91 -32.20 -25.42 13.46
N SER A 92 -31.12 -24.66 13.52
CA SER A 92 -30.59 -23.91 12.38
C SER A 92 -29.08 -23.68 12.50
N THR A 93 -28.42 -23.44 11.37
CA THR A 93 -27.01 -23.05 11.29
C THR A 93 -26.72 -21.78 12.10
N ALA A 94 -27.62 -20.81 12.11
CA ALA A 94 -27.45 -19.59 12.92
C ALA A 94 -27.38 -19.88 14.44
N GLU A 95 -28.12 -20.88 14.91
CA GLU A 95 -28.08 -21.33 16.31
C GLU A 95 -26.74 -21.97 16.65
N CYS A 96 -26.21 -22.80 15.75
CA CYS A 96 -24.89 -23.41 15.92
C CYS A 96 -23.76 -22.39 15.97
N VAL A 97 -23.77 -21.38 15.09
CA VAL A 97 -22.78 -20.29 15.11
C VAL A 97 -22.80 -19.55 16.45
N ALA A 98 -23.98 -19.33 17.04
CA ALA A 98 -24.12 -18.67 18.33
C ALA A 98 -23.68 -19.54 19.51
N LEU A 99 -23.86 -20.87 19.41
CA LEU A 99 -23.51 -21.84 20.45
C LEU A 99 -22.02 -22.16 20.47
N ASP A 100 -21.45 -22.47 19.30
CA ASP A 100 -20.05 -22.86 19.13
C ASP A 100 -19.55 -22.48 17.72
N PRO A 101 -18.73 -21.41 17.59
CA PRO A 101 -18.12 -21.00 16.33
C PRO A 101 -17.28 -22.11 15.66
N GLY A 102 -16.76 -23.06 16.45
CA GLY A 102 -16.05 -24.27 16.00
C GLY A 102 -16.92 -25.28 15.26
N ARG A 103 -18.23 -25.21 15.43
CA ARG A 103 -19.22 -26.15 14.88
C ARG A 103 -20.38 -25.40 14.23
N PRO A 104 -20.12 -24.56 13.21
CA PRO A 104 -21.09 -23.56 12.76
C PRO A 104 -22.31 -24.14 12.04
N LEU A 105 -22.30 -25.42 11.64
CA LEU A 105 -23.33 -26.00 10.78
C LEU A 105 -24.30 -26.87 11.57
N CYS A 106 -25.60 -26.68 11.37
CA CYS A 106 -26.62 -27.57 11.94
C CYS A 106 -26.96 -28.69 10.96
N VAL A 107 -26.45 -29.89 11.21
CA VAL A 107 -26.71 -31.09 10.41
C VAL A 107 -27.45 -32.11 11.28
N THR A 108 -28.64 -32.50 10.84
CA THR A 108 -29.50 -33.49 11.55
C THR A 108 -29.71 -33.19 13.03
N GLY A 109 -29.81 -31.90 13.40
CA GLY A 109 -30.02 -31.45 14.77
C GLY A 109 -28.76 -31.46 15.65
N LYS A 110 -27.57 -31.59 15.05
CA LYS A 110 -26.27 -31.47 15.72
C LYS A 110 -25.42 -30.38 15.09
N CYS A 111 -24.68 -29.67 15.91
CA CYS A 111 -23.69 -28.72 15.41
C CYS A 111 -22.45 -29.48 14.91
N VAL A 112 -21.93 -29.17 13.73
CA VAL A 112 -20.75 -29.85 13.18
C VAL A 112 -19.77 -28.83 12.61
N PRO A 113 -18.45 -29.12 12.65
CA PRO A 113 -17.48 -28.27 11.97
C PRO A 113 -17.79 -28.26 10.48
N CYS A 114 -17.48 -27.15 9.83
CA CYS A 114 -17.52 -27.14 8.37
C CYS A 114 -16.42 -28.04 7.81
N THR A 115 -16.68 -28.60 6.64
CA THR A 115 -15.67 -29.29 5.84
C THR A 115 -15.44 -28.50 4.57
N ALA A 116 -14.16 -28.36 4.20
CA ALA A 116 -13.78 -27.78 2.93
C ALA A 116 -14.24 -28.72 1.82
N GLY A 117 -15.23 -28.32 1.04
CA GLY A 117 -15.56 -29.03 -0.18
C GLY A 117 -14.51 -28.78 -1.26
N PRO A 118 -14.41 -29.67 -2.26
CA PRO A 118 -13.51 -29.46 -3.38
C PRO A 118 -13.99 -28.29 -4.24
N GLY A 119 -13.38 -27.12 -4.08
CA GLY A 119 -13.50 -25.99 -5.01
C GLY A 119 -13.84 -24.62 -4.37
N PRO A 120 -13.54 -23.51 -5.07
CA PRO A 120 -13.87 -22.15 -4.64
C PRO A 120 -15.40 -21.95 -4.69
N GLY A 121 -16.08 -22.23 -3.58
CA GLY A 121 -17.54 -22.16 -3.46
C GLY A 121 -18.22 -23.48 -3.06
N GLY A 122 -17.47 -24.58 -2.97
CA GLY A 122 -17.99 -25.87 -2.51
C GLY A 122 -18.09 -26.00 -0.99
N SER A 123 -17.97 -24.90 -0.25
CA SER A 123 -17.93 -24.94 1.20
C SER A 123 -19.34 -25.14 1.76
N SER A 124 -19.43 -25.98 2.79
CA SER A 124 -20.65 -26.18 3.57
C SER A 124 -21.11 -24.90 4.30
N CYS A 125 -20.32 -23.83 4.24
CA CYS A 125 -20.63 -22.50 4.78
C CYS A 125 -21.32 -21.56 3.77
N ALA A 126 -21.62 -21.97 2.53
CA ALA A 126 -22.17 -21.08 1.51
C ALA A 126 -23.45 -20.33 1.96
N ASP A 127 -24.27 -20.97 2.79
CA ASP A 127 -25.52 -20.39 3.32
C ASP A 127 -25.33 -19.61 4.63
N VAL A 128 -24.09 -19.52 5.16
CA VAL A 128 -23.79 -18.72 6.36
C VAL A 128 -23.57 -17.28 5.95
N PRO A 129 -24.44 -16.33 6.35
CA PRO A 129 -24.28 -14.93 5.98
C PRO A 129 -22.92 -14.39 6.43
N LEU A 130 -22.23 -13.66 5.54
CA LEU A 130 -20.92 -13.02 5.76
C LEU A 130 -19.70 -13.95 5.92
N THR A 131 -19.89 -15.26 6.10
CA THR A 131 -18.80 -16.22 6.24
C THR A 131 -18.96 -17.44 5.31
N PRO A 132 -18.90 -17.23 3.98
CA PRO A 132 -19.22 -18.28 3.00
C PRO A 132 -18.12 -19.33 2.83
N VAL A 133 -16.98 -19.20 3.50
CA VAL A 133 -15.79 -20.04 3.31
C VAL A 133 -15.53 -20.88 4.55
N CYS A 134 -15.28 -22.18 4.37
CA CYS A 134 -14.79 -23.03 5.44
C CYS A 134 -13.26 -22.90 5.59
N ALA A 135 -12.79 -22.55 6.78
CA ALA A 135 -11.36 -22.59 7.09
C ALA A 135 -10.92 -24.05 7.23
N ALA A 136 -10.07 -24.52 6.32
CA ALA A 136 -9.58 -25.90 6.30
C ALA A 136 -8.37 -26.12 7.23
N GLU A 137 -7.64 -25.04 7.53
CA GLU A 137 -6.34 -25.09 8.20
C GLU A 137 -6.20 -23.95 9.21
N GLY A 138 -5.21 -24.08 10.10
CA GLY A 138 -4.87 -23.08 11.09
C GLY A 138 -5.78 -23.09 12.33
N PRO A 139 -5.73 -22.04 13.17
CA PRO A 139 -6.45 -21.99 14.44
C PRO A 139 -7.97 -21.90 14.29
N LEU A 140 -8.46 -21.57 13.09
CA LEU A 140 -9.89 -21.52 12.77
C LEU A 140 -10.35 -22.74 11.95
N ALA A 141 -9.55 -23.81 11.87
CA ALA A 141 -9.94 -25.01 11.13
C ALA A 141 -11.31 -25.55 11.59
N GLY A 142 -12.21 -25.81 10.65
CA GLY A 142 -13.59 -26.24 10.91
C GLY A 142 -14.60 -25.10 11.14
N GLN A 143 -14.15 -23.83 11.13
CA GLN A 143 -15.00 -22.66 11.27
C GLN A 143 -15.38 -22.05 9.91
N CYS A 144 -16.55 -21.43 9.84
CA CYS A 144 -16.95 -20.60 8.71
C CYS A 144 -16.36 -19.20 8.88
N VAL A 145 -15.58 -18.76 7.89
CA VAL A 145 -14.89 -17.47 7.84
C VAL A 145 -15.26 -16.69 6.58
N THR A 146 -14.97 -15.39 6.56
CA THR A 146 -15.27 -14.55 5.39
C THR A 146 -14.43 -14.94 4.18
N CYS A 147 -13.14 -15.25 4.40
CA CYS A 147 -12.23 -15.63 3.34
C CYS A 147 -11.09 -16.49 3.88
N THR A 148 -10.36 -17.13 2.98
CA THR A 148 -9.06 -17.76 3.27
C THR A 148 -8.07 -17.41 2.16
N PRO A 149 -6.75 -17.61 2.35
CA PRO A 149 -5.76 -17.41 1.30
C PRO A 149 -6.06 -18.23 0.01
N GLY A 150 -6.65 -19.41 0.15
CA GLY A 150 -7.08 -20.25 -0.98
C GLY A 150 -8.43 -19.83 -1.61
N ALA A 151 -9.18 -18.95 -0.97
CA ALA A 151 -10.50 -18.49 -1.40
C ALA A 151 -10.59 -16.96 -1.43
N GLN A 152 -9.57 -16.27 -1.96
CA GLN A 152 -9.55 -14.80 -2.05
C GLN A 152 -10.72 -14.22 -2.87
N GLY A 153 -11.29 -15.01 -3.79
CA GLY A 153 -12.48 -14.62 -4.55
C GLY A 153 -13.71 -14.33 -3.68
N ALA A 154 -13.75 -14.79 -2.43
CA ALA A 154 -14.80 -14.43 -1.47
C ALA A 154 -14.76 -12.94 -1.07
N CYS A 155 -13.59 -12.31 -1.16
CA CYS A 155 -13.41 -10.89 -0.94
C CYS A 155 -13.75 -10.11 -2.21
N THR A 156 -14.83 -9.33 -2.17
CA THR A 156 -15.34 -8.57 -3.31
C THR A 156 -15.56 -7.09 -2.95
N GLY A 157 -15.86 -6.26 -3.94
CA GLY A 157 -16.12 -4.83 -3.74
C GLY A 157 -14.90 -4.06 -3.22
N MET A 158 -15.12 -3.25 -2.18
CA MET A 158 -14.11 -2.35 -1.58
C MET A 158 -13.09 -3.08 -0.70
N THR A 159 -13.36 -4.32 -0.30
CA THR A 159 -12.44 -5.13 0.52
C THR A 159 -11.98 -6.35 -0.26
N PRO A 160 -11.10 -6.20 -1.25
CA PRO A 160 -10.74 -7.28 -2.16
C PRO A 160 -9.72 -8.28 -1.58
N ILE A 161 -8.98 -7.91 -0.52
CA ILE A 161 -7.87 -8.72 -0.03
C ILE A 161 -8.32 -9.54 1.18
N CYS A 162 -8.00 -10.83 1.18
CA CYS A 162 -8.16 -11.66 2.36
C CYS A 162 -6.96 -11.47 3.30
N ASP A 163 -7.22 -11.03 4.53
CA ASP A 163 -6.20 -11.02 5.58
C ASP A 163 -6.04 -12.44 6.14
N ALA A 164 -4.88 -13.06 5.92
CA ALA A 164 -4.61 -14.43 6.35
C ALA A 164 -4.58 -14.60 7.87
N ALA A 165 -4.30 -13.54 8.63
CA ALA A 165 -4.21 -13.60 10.09
C ALA A 165 -5.61 -13.61 10.72
N THR A 166 -6.54 -12.84 10.15
CA THR A 166 -7.89 -12.66 10.71
C THR A 166 -8.98 -13.37 9.91
N ASN A 167 -8.66 -13.92 8.73
CA ASN A 167 -9.62 -14.52 7.79
C ASN A 167 -10.79 -13.58 7.42
N SER A 168 -10.51 -12.28 7.43
CA SER A 168 -11.46 -11.21 7.11
C SER A 168 -11.03 -10.46 5.86
N CYS A 169 -11.99 -9.95 5.09
CA CYS A 169 -11.69 -9.12 3.94
C CYS A 169 -11.29 -7.70 4.36
N ARG A 170 -10.29 -7.14 3.69
CA ARG A 170 -9.82 -5.76 3.89
C ARG A 170 -9.54 -5.08 2.55
N THR A 171 -9.38 -3.75 2.60
CA THR A 171 -8.85 -2.97 1.49
C THR A 171 -7.44 -3.44 1.13
N CYS A 172 -7.04 -3.24 -0.12
CA CYS A 172 -5.64 -3.40 -0.51
C CYS A 172 -4.81 -2.26 0.08
N GLY A 173 -3.59 -2.57 0.51
CA GLY A 173 -2.60 -1.60 0.94
C GLY A 173 -1.55 -1.30 -0.13
N GLN A 174 -1.36 -2.21 -1.08
CA GLN A 174 -0.31 -2.12 -2.10
C GLN A 174 -0.65 -2.92 -3.35
N ASP A 175 -0.03 -2.55 -4.48
CA ASP A 175 -0.24 -3.18 -5.79
C ASP A 175 0.09 -4.68 -5.79
N ALA A 176 1.11 -5.09 -5.05
CA ALA A 176 1.50 -6.50 -4.95
C ALA A 176 0.36 -7.40 -4.44
N GLU A 177 -0.50 -6.90 -3.54
CA GLU A 177 -1.66 -7.67 -3.05
C GLU A 177 -2.69 -7.91 -4.16
N CYS A 178 -2.94 -6.88 -4.98
CA CYS A 178 -3.84 -6.99 -6.11
C CYS A 178 -3.30 -7.87 -7.24
N ALA A 179 -1.98 -7.84 -7.47
CA ALA A 179 -1.32 -8.70 -8.44
C ALA A 179 -1.36 -10.18 -8.04
N VAL A 180 -1.26 -10.49 -6.74
CA VAL A 180 -1.43 -11.86 -6.23
C VAL A 180 -2.88 -12.32 -6.34
N ARG A 181 -3.84 -11.44 -6.02
CA ARG A 181 -5.28 -11.74 -6.08
C ARG A 181 -5.76 -12.07 -7.48
N ASP A 182 -5.39 -11.25 -8.45
CA ASP A 182 -5.77 -11.43 -9.85
C ASP A 182 -4.54 -11.25 -10.75
N PRO A 183 -3.79 -12.35 -11.02
CA PRO A 183 -2.60 -12.29 -11.87
C PRO A 183 -2.89 -11.91 -13.33
N ALA A 184 -4.14 -12.04 -13.78
CA ALA A 184 -4.56 -11.63 -15.12
C ALA A 184 -5.01 -10.16 -15.17
N GLY A 185 -5.30 -9.57 -14.02
CA GLY A 185 -5.77 -8.20 -13.88
C GLY A 185 -4.66 -7.15 -13.97
N PRO A 186 -5.01 -5.86 -13.77
CA PRO A 186 -4.05 -4.77 -13.72
C PRO A 186 -3.03 -4.89 -12.58
N GLY A 187 -3.39 -5.56 -11.48
CA GLY A 187 -2.56 -5.68 -10.28
C GLY A 187 -2.36 -4.35 -9.55
N ILE A 188 -3.30 -3.41 -9.66
CA ILE A 188 -3.21 -2.06 -9.07
C ILE A 188 -4.18 -1.90 -7.92
N CYS A 189 -3.67 -1.41 -6.80
CA CYS A 189 -4.45 -0.98 -5.66
C CYS A 189 -4.87 0.48 -5.80
N MET A 190 -6.18 0.73 -5.78
CA MET A 190 -6.80 2.06 -5.83
C MET A 190 -6.89 2.67 -4.43
N ASP A 191 -5.77 2.69 -3.71
CA ASP A 191 -5.60 3.22 -2.35
C ASP A 191 -6.00 4.70 -2.20
N HIS A 192 -5.98 5.44 -3.30
CA HIS A 192 -6.34 6.85 -3.38
C HIS A 192 -7.86 7.09 -3.57
N GLU A 193 -8.65 6.05 -3.84
CA GLU A 193 -10.11 6.14 -3.96
C GLU A 193 -10.80 5.42 -2.82
N ASP A 194 -10.80 4.09 -2.84
CA ASP A 194 -11.60 3.25 -1.95
C ASP A 194 -10.85 1.99 -1.46
N GLY A 195 -9.58 1.82 -1.86
CA GLY A 195 -8.77 0.68 -1.47
C GLY A 195 -9.18 -0.64 -2.14
N ARG A 196 -9.90 -0.60 -3.27
CA ARG A 196 -10.15 -1.80 -4.08
C ARG A 196 -9.00 -2.09 -5.05
N CYS A 197 -8.99 -3.29 -5.63
CA CYS A 197 -8.13 -3.61 -6.75
C CYS A 197 -8.79 -3.17 -8.06
N ALA A 198 -8.05 -2.48 -8.91
CA ALA A 198 -8.53 -2.07 -10.23
C ALA A 198 -8.89 -3.29 -11.09
N SER A 199 -9.98 -3.18 -11.85
CA SER A 199 -10.43 -4.18 -12.81
C SER A 199 -9.94 -3.89 -14.23
N ALA A 200 -9.97 -4.89 -15.12
CA ALA A 200 -9.66 -4.66 -16.53
C ALA A 200 -10.67 -3.73 -17.22
N ALA A 201 -11.92 -3.69 -16.76
CA ALA A 201 -13.01 -2.91 -17.37
C ALA A 201 -12.77 -1.39 -17.28
N GLU A 202 -12.20 -0.92 -16.16
CA GLU A 202 -11.93 0.50 -15.91
C GLU A 202 -10.48 0.91 -16.23
N THR A 203 -9.67 -0.03 -16.71
CA THR A 203 -8.25 0.21 -17.00
C THR A 203 -8.03 0.41 -18.49
N VAL A 204 -7.20 1.38 -18.84
CA VAL A 204 -6.54 1.48 -20.15
C VAL A 204 -5.06 1.19 -19.95
N VAL A 205 -4.51 0.24 -20.69
CA VAL A 205 -3.09 -0.12 -20.57
C VAL A 205 -2.30 0.56 -21.69
N VAL A 206 -1.27 1.31 -21.32
CA VAL A 206 -0.28 1.90 -22.25
C VAL A 206 0.93 0.99 -22.29
N GLN A 207 1.22 0.45 -23.47
CA GLN A 207 2.48 -0.22 -23.78
C GLN A 207 3.16 0.53 -24.92
N GLY A 208 4.00 1.52 -24.58
CA GLY A 208 4.78 2.29 -25.56
C GLY A 208 4.42 3.78 -25.63
N THR A 209 4.71 4.39 -26.79
CA THR A 209 4.97 5.83 -26.93
C THR A 209 3.75 6.75 -27.04
N ASN A 210 2.56 6.36 -26.60
CA ASN A 210 1.37 7.20 -26.80
C ASN A 210 0.43 7.23 -25.58
N LEU A 211 0.84 7.95 -24.53
CA LEU A 211 0.00 8.25 -23.37
C LEU A 211 -1.23 9.08 -23.76
N GLN A 212 -1.08 10.00 -24.72
CA GLN A 212 -2.17 10.83 -25.22
C GLN A 212 -3.35 9.99 -25.72
N ALA A 213 -3.11 9.00 -26.58
CA ALA A 213 -4.16 8.11 -27.09
C ALA A 213 -4.84 7.30 -25.99
N ALA A 214 -4.13 6.94 -24.92
CA ALA A 214 -4.74 6.22 -23.81
C ALA A 214 -5.62 7.11 -22.94
N LEU A 215 -5.24 8.38 -22.73
CA LEU A 215 -6.11 9.37 -22.06
C LEU A 215 -7.35 9.67 -22.89
N GLU A 216 -7.22 9.71 -24.22
CA GLU A 216 -8.36 9.84 -25.13
C GLU A 216 -9.27 8.61 -25.11
N ALA A 217 -8.69 7.42 -24.98
CA ALA A 217 -9.43 6.16 -24.85
C ALA A 217 -10.00 5.92 -23.44
N SER A 218 -9.51 6.65 -22.42
CA SER A 218 -9.96 6.51 -21.04
C SER A 218 -11.22 7.32 -20.74
N GLN A 219 -11.97 7.80 -21.73
CA GLN A 219 -13.20 8.57 -21.52
C GLN A 219 -14.16 7.84 -20.57
N GLY A 220 -14.21 8.28 -19.31
CA GLY A 220 -15.03 7.69 -18.25
C GLY A 220 -14.38 6.52 -17.47
N LYS A 221 -13.15 6.12 -17.83
CA LYS A 221 -12.37 5.12 -17.10
C LYS A 221 -11.58 5.75 -15.97
N ALA A 222 -11.43 5.01 -14.87
CA ALA A 222 -10.74 5.48 -13.66
C ALA A 222 -9.22 5.37 -13.76
N LEU A 223 -8.67 4.45 -14.57
CA LEU A 223 -7.23 4.12 -14.55
C LEU A 223 -6.59 4.07 -15.94
N VAL A 224 -5.43 4.71 -16.06
CA VAL A 224 -4.44 4.50 -17.11
C VAL A 224 -3.20 3.86 -16.50
N LEU A 225 -2.90 2.63 -16.90
CA LEU A 225 -1.75 1.86 -16.46
C LEU A 225 -0.62 1.97 -17.47
N VAL A 226 0.48 2.61 -17.11
CA VAL A 226 1.64 2.81 -17.96
C VAL A 226 2.65 1.69 -17.71
N LYS A 227 2.86 0.79 -18.67
CA LYS A 227 3.80 -0.36 -18.53
C LYS A 227 5.20 -0.12 -19.10
N GLY A 228 5.39 0.99 -19.81
CA GLY A 228 6.68 1.33 -20.42
C GLY A 228 6.75 2.80 -20.78
N ASN A 229 7.94 3.24 -21.19
CA ASN A 229 8.19 4.64 -21.50
C ASN A 229 7.24 5.16 -22.58
N THR A 230 6.82 6.41 -22.42
CA THR A 230 5.79 7.01 -23.24
C THR A 230 6.07 8.48 -23.57
N LYS A 231 5.30 9.03 -24.51
CA LYS A 231 5.40 10.43 -24.93
C LYS A 231 4.60 11.36 -24.03
N GLU A 232 4.81 12.65 -24.25
CA GLU A 232 4.03 13.69 -23.60
C GLU A 232 2.52 13.52 -23.83
N ALA A 233 1.74 14.06 -22.90
CA ALA A 233 0.30 14.07 -23.02
C ALA A 233 -0.34 15.30 -22.37
N ILE A 234 -1.61 15.52 -22.69
CA ILE A 234 -2.46 16.56 -22.14
C ILE A 234 -3.71 15.89 -21.58
N TYR A 235 -4.00 16.16 -20.31
CA TYR A 235 -5.28 15.82 -19.71
C TYR A 235 -6.11 17.09 -19.48
N ALA A 236 -7.22 17.19 -20.18
CA ALA A 236 -8.20 18.28 -20.06
C ALA A 236 -9.60 17.77 -19.67
N GLY A 237 -9.68 16.54 -19.15
CA GLY A 237 -10.95 15.93 -18.77
C GLY A 237 -11.55 16.57 -17.51
N PRO A 238 -12.89 16.57 -17.35
CA PRO A 238 -13.54 17.13 -16.17
C PRO A 238 -13.57 16.16 -14.97
N GLY A 239 -13.26 14.88 -15.19
CA GLY A 239 -13.43 13.81 -14.20
C GLY A 239 -12.20 13.56 -13.33
N LYS A 240 -12.24 12.43 -12.63
CA LYS A 240 -11.10 11.88 -11.90
C LYS A 240 -10.39 10.85 -12.76
N ILE A 241 -9.06 10.81 -12.72
CA ILE A 241 -8.27 9.77 -13.39
C ILE A 241 -6.99 9.47 -12.62
N ALA A 242 -6.65 8.19 -12.55
CA ALA A 242 -5.36 7.72 -12.07
C ALA A 242 -4.45 7.38 -13.26
N ILE A 243 -3.21 7.87 -13.24
CA ILE A 243 -2.15 7.50 -14.18
C ILE A 243 -1.04 6.88 -13.36
N ILE A 244 -0.88 5.56 -13.49
CA ILE A 244 -0.01 4.77 -12.60
C ILE A 244 1.02 4.02 -13.44
N GLY A 245 2.29 4.14 -13.05
CA GLY A 245 3.36 3.34 -13.62
C GLY A 245 3.37 1.92 -13.05
N ALA A 246 3.43 0.92 -13.94
CA ALA A 246 3.47 -0.48 -13.58
C ALA A 246 4.90 -0.97 -13.30
N GLY A 247 5.03 -1.91 -12.36
CA GLY A 247 6.27 -2.63 -12.11
C GLY A 247 7.24 -1.92 -11.17
N ALA A 248 8.42 -2.54 -10.97
CA ALA A 248 9.44 -2.07 -10.03
C ALA A 248 10.21 -0.84 -10.54
N THR A 249 10.27 -0.63 -11.85
CA THR A 249 10.90 0.53 -12.48
C THR A 249 9.84 1.52 -12.94
N ARG A 250 10.01 2.79 -12.60
CA ARG A 250 9.10 3.87 -13.03
C ARG A 250 9.15 4.03 -14.55
N PRO A 251 8.03 3.94 -15.28
CA PRO A 251 7.98 4.31 -16.68
C PRO A 251 8.27 5.80 -16.85
N ILE A 252 9.05 6.12 -17.88
CA ILE A 252 9.40 7.50 -18.20
C ILE A 252 8.35 8.09 -19.15
N ILE A 253 7.72 9.19 -18.74
CA ILE A 253 7.00 10.11 -19.60
C ILE A 253 8.02 11.13 -20.09
N SER A 254 8.34 11.05 -21.37
CA SER A 254 9.35 11.91 -22.01
C SER A 254 8.84 12.42 -23.34
N GLY A 255 9.05 13.70 -23.62
CA GLY A 255 8.67 14.28 -24.91
C GLY A 255 8.05 15.66 -24.73
N GLY A 256 7.96 16.39 -25.83
CA GLY A 256 7.70 17.83 -25.86
C GLY A 256 8.92 18.67 -26.19
N GLY A 257 10.12 18.08 -26.13
CA GLY A 257 11.38 18.80 -26.32
C GLY A 257 11.48 20.00 -25.38
N VAL A 258 12.10 21.08 -25.85
CA VAL A 258 12.22 22.33 -25.09
C VAL A 258 10.95 23.19 -25.11
N THR A 259 9.81 22.69 -25.59
CA THR A 259 8.60 23.50 -25.79
C THR A 259 7.34 23.02 -25.09
N SER A 260 7.26 21.75 -24.71
CA SER A 260 6.03 21.20 -24.13
C SER A 260 6.26 20.48 -22.80
N PRO A 261 5.27 20.51 -21.89
CA PRO A 261 5.30 19.71 -20.67
C PRO A 261 5.33 18.22 -20.98
N GLY A 262 5.92 17.40 -20.10
CA GLY A 262 5.79 15.94 -20.19
C GLY A 262 4.34 15.50 -19.93
N LEU A 263 3.67 16.15 -18.98
CA LEU A 263 2.22 16.04 -18.82
C LEU A 263 1.65 17.43 -18.51
N ASP A 264 0.65 17.87 -19.27
CA ASP A 264 -0.11 19.12 -19.03
C ASP A 264 -1.53 18.78 -18.54
N VAL A 265 -1.80 19.06 -17.27
CA VAL A 265 -3.09 18.79 -16.61
C VAL A 265 -3.87 20.10 -16.49
N THR A 266 -4.85 20.30 -17.37
CA THR A 266 -5.61 21.56 -17.47
C THR A 266 -7.05 21.46 -16.93
N GLY A 267 -7.47 20.29 -16.44
CA GLY A 267 -8.79 20.08 -15.86
C GLY A 267 -8.86 18.84 -14.95
N GLY A 268 -9.98 18.71 -14.24
CA GLY A 268 -10.32 17.53 -13.45
C GLY A 268 -9.43 17.30 -12.22
N GLU A 269 -9.45 16.05 -11.76
CA GLU A 269 -8.63 15.55 -10.65
C GLU A 269 -7.74 14.40 -11.14
N VAL A 270 -6.43 14.56 -11.04
CA VAL A 270 -5.47 13.57 -11.53
C VAL A 270 -4.64 13.00 -10.39
N PHE A 271 -4.61 11.67 -10.28
CA PHE A 271 -3.72 10.95 -9.38
C PHE A 271 -2.55 10.34 -10.16
N LEU A 272 -1.33 10.74 -9.85
CA LEU A 272 -0.10 10.26 -10.46
C LEU A 272 0.67 9.40 -9.47
N ARG A 273 1.04 8.18 -9.86
CA ARG A 273 1.86 7.30 -9.01
C ARG A 273 2.90 6.51 -9.77
N ASN A 274 4.10 6.41 -9.20
CA ASN A 274 5.18 5.56 -9.70
C ASN A 274 5.60 5.90 -11.15
N LEU A 275 5.66 7.19 -11.48
CA LEU A 275 6.05 7.69 -12.80
C LEU A 275 7.36 8.49 -12.73
N GLU A 276 8.07 8.54 -13.84
CA GLU A 276 9.22 9.41 -14.03
C GLU A 276 8.99 10.39 -15.18
N PHE A 277 9.35 11.66 -15.02
CA PHE A 277 9.24 12.69 -16.04
C PHE A 277 10.63 13.19 -16.42
N GLN A 278 11.02 13.06 -17.69
CA GLN A 278 12.32 13.52 -18.19
C GLN A 278 12.23 14.17 -19.57
N LEU A 279 13.21 15.04 -19.88
CA LEU A 279 13.42 15.61 -21.21
C LEU A 279 12.23 16.43 -21.75
N SER A 280 11.53 17.16 -20.86
CA SER A 280 10.39 18.02 -21.18
C SER A 280 10.60 19.47 -20.71
N ASN A 281 9.66 20.38 -21.02
CA ASN A 281 9.66 21.77 -20.57
C ASN A 281 8.24 22.27 -20.19
N PRO A 282 7.87 22.29 -18.89
CA PRO A 282 8.52 21.64 -17.74
C PRO A 282 8.34 20.10 -17.76
N GLY A 283 8.81 19.38 -16.75
CA GLY A 283 8.49 17.95 -16.58
C GLY A 283 7.00 17.69 -16.41
N LEU A 284 6.36 18.44 -15.51
CA LEU A 284 4.93 18.35 -15.21
C LEU A 284 4.33 19.75 -15.06
N LYS A 285 3.14 19.94 -15.59
CA LYS A 285 2.37 21.18 -15.43
C LYS A 285 0.94 20.85 -15.04
N ALA A 286 0.45 21.50 -14.00
CA ALA A 286 -0.95 21.48 -13.61
C ALA A 286 -1.49 22.91 -13.56
N LYS A 287 -2.60 23.16 -14.26
CA LYS A 287 -3.27 24.45 -14.31
C LYS A 287 -4.77 24.32 -14.02
N ALA A 288 -5.28 25.11 -13.09
CA ALA A 288 -6.71 25.15 -12.76
C ALA A 288 -7.34 23.76 -12.46
N SER A 289 -6.54 22.79 -12.01
CA SER A 289 -6.91 21.40 -11.75
C SER A 289 -6.62 21.00 -10.29
N THR A 290 -6.98 19.76 -9.92
CA THR A 290 -6.52 19.11 -8.69
C THR A 290 -5.54 17.99 -9.06
N ILE A 291 -4.36 17.97 -8.45
CA ILE A 291 -3.34 16.96 -8.75
C ILE A 291 -2.77 16.32 -7.48
N HIS A 292 -2.74 14.99 -7.46
CA HIS A 292 -2.13 14.21 -6.39
C HIS A 292 -0.94 13.46 -6.96
N ILE A 293 0.25 13.66 -6.41
CA ILE A 293 1.48 13.07 -6.92
C ILE A 293 2.10 12.22 -5.82
N ARG A 294 2.29 10.93 -6.06
CA ARG A 294 2.88 10.01 -5.08
C ARG A 294 3.99 9.18 -5.70
N ASN A 295 5.15 9.12 -5.06
CA ASN A 295 6.23 8.22 -5.49
C ASN A 295 6.69 8.48 -6.94
N CYS A 296 6.75 9.74 -7.37
CA CYS A 296 7.20 10.13 -8.71
C CYS A 296 8.63 10.69 -8.70
N SER A 297 9.27 10.73 -9.88
CA SER A 297 10.54 11.42 -10.12
C SER A 297 10.38 12.43 -11.24
N VAL A 298 10.86 13.65 -11.06
CA VAL A 298 10.88 14.69 -12.10
C VAL A 298 12.31 15.17 -12.25
N SER A 299 12.99 14.72 -13.32
CA SER A 299 14.41 15.01 -13.50
C SER A 299 14.83 15.30 -14.93
N LYS A 300 15.95 16.01 -15.11
CA LYS A 300 16.50 16.31 -16.45
C LYS A 300 15.51 17.00 -17.38
N ASN A 301 14.62 17.82 -16.81
CA ASN A 301 13.69 18.67 -17.55
C ASN A 301 14.19 20.11 -17.58
N ARG A 302 13.65 20.92 -18.48
CA ARG A 302 13.79 22.37 -18.44
C ARG A 302 12.73 22.93 -17.48
N GLY A 303 13.06 22.95 -16.18
CA GLY A 303 12.13 23.15 -15.08
C GLY A 303 11.38 21.86 -14.70
N GLY A 304 11.22 21.62 -13.40
CA GLY A 304 10.59 20.41 -12.87
C GLY A 304 9.06 20.45 -12.93
N ILE A 305 8.42 21.01 -11.91
CA ILE A 305 6.96 20.99 -11.73
C ILE A 305 6.40 22.42 -11.70
N VAL A 306 5.33 22.68 -12.46
CA VAL A 306 4.57 23.93 -12.43
C VAL A 306 3.17 23.67 -11.91
N LEU A 307 2.75 24.41 -10.89
CA LEU A 307 1.42 24.39 -10.30
C LEU A 307 0.82 25.81 -10.39
N ASP A 308 -0.08 26.04 -11.34
CA ASP A 308 -0.65 27.37 -11.63
C ASP A 308 -2.17 27.37 -11.39
N ASP A 309 -2.63 28.01 -10.31
CA ASP A 309 -4.02 27.92 -9.87
C ASP A 309 -4.46 26.46 -9.62
N ALA A 310 -3.53 25.58 -9.27
CA ALA A 310 -3.79 24.17 -9.00
C ALA A 310 -4.00 23.92 -7.50
N ALA A 311 -4.88 22.99 -7.18
CA ALA A 311 -4.89 22.32 -5.89
C ALA A 311 -3.98 21.09 -5.97
N PHE A 312 -3.17 20.82 -4.95
CA PHE A 312 -2.21 19.73 -4.98
C PHE A 312 -1.92 19.07 -3.62
N THR A 313 -1.57 17.78 -3.72
CA THR A 313 -0.86 17.03 -2.68
C THR A 313 0.31 16.30 -3.34
N ILE A 314 1.54 16.57 -2.90
CA ILE A 314 2.75 15.91 -3.41
C ILE A 314 3.43 15.15 -2.28
N GLU A 315 3.57 13.84 -2.45
CA GLU A 315 4.09 12.91 -1.45
C GLU A 315 5.21 12.03 -2.02
N ASN A 316 6.27 11.81 -1.24
CA ASN A 316 7.34 10.86 -1.57
C ASN A 316 7.91 11.05 -2.98
N THR A 317 8.06 12.30 -3.42
CA THR A 317 8.39 12.65 -4.80
C THR A 317 9.69 13.44 -4.84
N SER A 318 10.49 13.25 -5.89
CA SER A 318 11.73 14.00 -6.10
C SER A 318 11.65 14.90 -7.33
N ALA A 319 12.17 16.12 -7.21
CA ALA A 319 12.41 17.03 -8.33
C ALA A 319 13.90 17.39 -8.36
N SER A 320 14.67 16.77 -9.26
CA SER A 320 16.13 16.89 -9.25
C SER A 320 16.79 17.00 -10.61
N ASP A 321 18.01 17.54 -10.66
CA ASP A 321 18.81 17.63 -11.89
C ASP A 321 18.07 18.32 -13.06
N ASN A 322 17.12 19.21 -12.76
CA ASN A 322 16.41 19.95 -13.79
C ASN A 322 17.21 21.20 -14.18
N ASP A 323 17.22 21.46 -15.48
CA ASP A 323 17.69 22.72 -16.06
C ASP A 323 16.76 23.88 -15.69
N GLU A 324 17.19 25.09 -16.02
CA GLU A 324 16.38 26.29 -15.89
C GLU A 324 15.09 26.22 -16.74
N GLY A 325 13.94 26.17 -16.07
CA GLY A 325 12.63 26.40 -16.65
C GLY A 325 12.20 27.86 -16.56
N MET A 326 11.25 28.25 -17.42
CA MET A 326 10.62 29.56 -17.37
C MET A 326 9.11 29.43 -17.54
N TYR A 327 8.35 29.99 -16.60
CA TYR A 327 6.89 30.07 -16.68
C TYR A 327 6.41 31.43 -16.20
N SER A 328 5.63 32.14 -17.01
CA SER A 328 5.10 33.48 -16.67
C SER A 328 6.18 34.45 -16.15
N ASN A 329 7.33 34.50 -16.82
CA ASN A 329 8.53 35.28 -16.45
C ASN A 329 9.24 34.86 -15.15
N ASN A 330 8.90 33.69 -14.60
CA ASN A 330 9.55 33.14 -13.42
C ASN A 330 10.51 32.02 -13.81
N ARG A 331 11.78 32.22 -13.46
CA ARG A 331 12.84 31.20 -13.56
C ARG A 331 12.74 30.25 -12.37
N PHE A 332 12.87 28.95 -12.61
CA PHE A 332 12.82 27.89 -11.60
C PHE A 332 13.53 26.64 -12.09
N GLY A 333 13.95 25.79 -11.17
CA GLY A 333 14.57 24.49 -11.47
C GLY A 333 13.71 23.35 -10.95
N GLY A 334 13.32 23.37 -9.67
CA GLY A 334 12.50 22.32 -9.07
C GLY A 334 11.00 22.55 -9.27
N ILE A 335 10.34 23.12 -8.27
CA ILE A 335 8.88 23.29 -8.20
C ILE A 335 8.54 24.79 -8.18
N LEU A 336 7.68 25.21 -9.11
CA LEU A 336 7.07 26.53 -9.14
C LEU A 336 5.59 26.43 -8.76
N VAL A 337 5.19 27.16 -7.72
CA VAL A 337 3.80 27.28 -7.26
C VAL A 337 3.31 28.70 -7.51
N GLN A 338 2.20 28.85 -8.22
CA GLN A 338 1.58 30.13 -8.55
C GLN A 338 0.10 30.10 -8.18
N SER A 339 -0.33 30.98 -7.28
CA SER A 339 -1.71 31.14 -6.82
C SER A 339 -2.37 29.81 -6.40
N PRO A 340 -1.79 29.02 -5.48
CA PRO A 340 -2.27 27.68 -5.17
C PRO A 340 -3.68 27.67 -4.56
N ARG A 341 -4.49 26.66 -4.93
CA ARG A 341 -5.79 26.35 -4.30
C ARG A 341 -5.63 25.24 -3.26
N SER A 342 -6.63 25.01 -2.41
CA SER A 342 -6.58 23.92 -1.41
C SER A 342 -7.08 22.59 -1.98
N PRO A 343 -6.46 21.44 -1.63
CA PRO A 343 -5.25 21.27 -0.80
C PRO A 343 -3.99 21.85 -1.45
N LYS A 344 -2.95 22.18 -0.66
CA LYS A 344 -1.70 22.79 -1.14
C LYS A 344 -0.46 22.26 -0.39
N ARG A 345 -0.33 20.93 -0.34
CA ARG A 345 0.58 20.23 0.59
C ARG A 345 1.77 19.58 -0.11
N LEU A 346 2.96 19.73 0.49
CA LEU A 346 4.16 18.97 0.17
C LEU A 346 4.59 18.12 1.38
N ARG A 347 4.84 16.82 1.18
CA ARG A 347 5.29 15.88 2.23
C ARG A 347 6.33 14.91 1.69
N ASN A 348 7.44 14.73 2.40
CA ASN A 348 8.54 13.85 1.99
C ASN A 348 9.02 14.17 0.55
N VAL A 349 9.12 15.46 0.22
CA VAL A 349 9.53 15.92 -1.12
C VAL A 349 11.01 16.30 -1.10
N GLN A 350 11.77 15.80 -2.07
CA GLN A 350 13.20 16.08 -2.22
C GLN A 350 13.43 16.95 -3.46
N ILE A 351 14.03 18.13 -3.28
CA ILE A 351 14.22 19.12 -4.36
C ILE A 351 15.70 19.46 -4.47
N ASN A 352 16.45 18.71 -5.28
CA ASN A 352 17.91 18.75 -5.22
C ASN A 352 18.58 18.97 -6.57
N ASP A 353 19.76 19.58 -6.57
CA ASP A 353 20.64 19.63 -7.75
C ASP A 353 20.03 20.30 -8.99
N ASN A 354 19.03 21.18 -8.80
CA ASN A 354 18.43 21.91 -9.92
C ASN A 354 19.27 23.15 -10.29
N LYS A 355 19.32 23.51 -11.58
CA LYS A 355 20.15 24.62 -12.08
C LYS A 355 19.56 26.02 -11.85
N GLU A 356 18.46 26.11 -11.12
CA GLU A 356 17.77 27.33 -10.69
C GLU A 356 17.05 27.07 -9.36
N ALA A 357 16.26 28.05 -8.88
CA ALA A 357 15.48 27.95 -7.63
C ALA A 357 14.81 26.57 -7.46
N GLY A 358 15.05 25.94 -6.30
CA GLY A 358 14.50 24.64 -5.96
C GLY A 358 12.99 24.71 -5.81
N LEU A 359 12.50 25.45 -4.81
CA LEU A 359 11.07 25.67 -4.59
C LEU A 359 10.78 27.17 -4.60
N LYS A 360 9.86 27.59 -5.48
CA LYS A 360 9.47 28.99 -5.66
C LYS A 360 7.95 29.16 -5.57
N CYS A 361 7.47 30.14 -4.79
CA CYS A 361 6.05 30.40 -4.61
C CYS A 361 5.68 31.84 -4.98
N ILE A 362 4.53 32.01 -5.62
CA ILE A 362 4.02 33.29 -6.11
C ILE A 362 2.54 33.36 -5.80
N GLY A 363 2.09 34.40 -5.10
CA GLY A 363 0.66 34.63 -4.89
C GLY A 363 -0.04 33.68 -3.90
N GLY A 364 0.69 33.00 -3.01
CA GLY A 364 0.09 32.24 -1.91
C GLY A 364 1.09 31.41 -1.11
N SER A 365 0.73 31.09 0.14
CA SER A 365 1.47 30.17 1.00
C SER A 365 1.11 28.71 0.72
N ILE A 366 1.94 27.76 1.14
CA ILE A 366 1.72 26.31 0.99
C ILE A 366 1.99 25.58 2.30
N ASP A 367 1.42 24.39 2.45
CA ASP A 367 1.60 23.56 3.64
C ASP A 367 2.84 22.67 3.46
N LEU A 368 3.94 23.08 4.10
CA LEU A 368 5.22 22.35 4.07
C LEU A 368 5.35 21.43 5.27
N ASP A 369 5.43 20.12 5.02
CA ASP A 369 5.86 19.17 6.05
C ASP A 369 7.36 19.37 6.36
N SER A 370 7.75 19.10 7.60
CA SER A 370 9.13 19.09 8.09
C SER A 370 10.08 18.20 7.27
N THR A 371 9.53 17.22 6.55
CA THR A 371 10.26 16.27 5.72
C THR A 371 10.54 16.76 4.29
N VAL A 372 10.11 17.98 3.94
CA VAL A 372 10.46 18.60 2.66
C VAL A 372 11.90 19.13 2.72
N THR A 373 12.72 18.73 1.75
CA THR A 373 14.14 19.11 1.69
C THR A 373 14.47 19.76 0.35
N ALA A 374 15.31 20.80 0.37
CA ALA A 374 15.83 21.42 -0.84
C ALA A 374 17.32 21.74 -0.70
N ALA A 375 18.17 21.06 -1.46
CA ALA A 375 19.63 21.17 -1.34
C ALA A 375 20.31 21.31 -2.71
N ARG A 376 21.47 21.97 -2.75
CA ARG A 376 22.33 22.06 -3.95
C ARG A 376 21.63 22.61 -5.20
N ASN A 377 20.57 23.40 -5.03
CA ASN A 377 19.96 24.12 -6.14
C ASN A 377 20.78 25.39 -6.41
N LYS A 378 20.90 25.80 -7.68
CA LYS A 378 21.65 27.03 -8.01
C LYS A 378 20.92 28.25 -7.43
N PRO A 379 21.58 29.07 -6.60
CA PRO A 379 20.89 30.12 -5.86
C PRO A 379 20.42 31.26 -6.76
N MET A 380 19.22 31.77 -6.48
CA MET A 380 18.87 33.15 -6.80
C MET A 380 19.60 34.06 -5.80
N MET A 381 20.87 34.37 -6.05
CA MET A 381 21.66 35.40 -5.35
C MET A 381 21.88 35.27 -3.82
N SER A 382 21.35 34.25 -3.13
CA SER A 382 21.67 33.97 -1.72
C SER A 382 21.87 32.46 -1.48
N PRO A 383 22.99 32.04 -0.87
CA PRO A 383 23.31 30.63 -0.65
C PRO A 383 22.50 29.95 0.46
N GLU A 384 21.70 30.70 1.24
CA GLU A 384 21.09 30.17 2.48
C GLU A 384 19.64 29.69 2.35
N PHE A 385 18.91 29.98 1.28
CA PHE A 385 17.51 29.52 1.14
C PHE A 385 17.18 29.02 -0.26
N ASN A 386 17.23 27.70 -0.43
CA ASN A 386 16.76 26.97 -1.63
C ASN A 386 15.23 26.85 -1.73
N ILE A 387 14.53 27.24 -0.65
CA ILE A 387 13.09 27.39 -0.58
C ILE A 387 12.81 28.88 -0.48
N ASP A 388 12.07 29.43 -1.43
CA ASP A 388 11.63 30.82 -1.39
C ASP A 388 10.87 31.09 -0.08
N THR A 389 11.22 32.16 0.62
CA THR A 389 10.55 32.58 1.86
C THR A 389 9.06 32.83 1.67
N THR A 390 8.63 33.16 0.46
CA THR A 390 7.21 33.31 0.10
C THR A 390 6.42 32.00 0.19
N CYS A 391 7.10 30.85 0.22
CA CYS A 391 6.47 29.54 0.35
C CYS A 391 6.09 29.19 1.80
N ARG A 392 6.53 29.97 2.79
CA ARG A 392 6.24 29.66 4.19
C ARG A 392 4.76 29.95 4.52
N PRO A 393 4.15 29.15 5.42
CA PRO A 393 2.77 29.35 5.87
C PRO A 393 2.52 30.74 6.47
#